data_AF-Q64AT9-F1
#
_entry.id   AF-Q64AT9-F1
#
_cell.length_a   1.000
_cell.length_b   1.000
_cell.length_c   1.000
_cell.angle_alpha   90.00
_cell.angle_beta   90.00
_cell.angle_gamma   90.00
#
_symmetry.space_group_name_H-M   'P 1'
#
loop_
_entity.id
_entity.type
_entity.pdbx_description
1 polymer ?
#
loop_
_entity_poly.entity_id
_entity_poly.type
_entity_poly.pdbx_seq_one_letter_code
_entity_poly.pdbx_strand_id
1 'polypeptide(L)'
;VCKNCREMCPVCYCKECFFEQPLGKPVGGDLLNIAELRGAIAVPANQLMYHLTRVYHVSTTCVGCGACEDACPKDIPLTRLYPVIAEKVQEIFEYVPGKDVEEPLPFTVYEEEELEDKLR
;
A
#
# COMPACT_ATOMS: atom_id res chain seq x y z
N VAL A 1 -9.80 -8.00 -6.11
CA VAL A 1 -9.75 -7.51 -4.71
C VAL A 1 -10.87 -6.48 -4.47
N CYS A 2 -11.41 -6.35 -3.25
CA CYS A 2 -12.56 -5.44 -2.96
C CYS A 2 -12.15 -3.96 -2.82
N LYS A 3 -10.95 -3.69 -2.30
CA LYS A 3 -10.34 -2.36 -2.16
C LYS A 3 -11.01 -1.38 -1.17
N ASN A 4 -12.00 -1.80 -0.39
CA ASN A 4 -12.64 -0.91 0.61
C ASN A 4 -11.65 -0.21 1.55
N CYS A 5 -10.60 -0.92 1.98
CA CYS A 5 -9.56 -0.34 2.81
C CYS A 5 -8.78 0.80 2.11
N ARG A 6 -8.74 0.84 0.77
CA ARG A 6 -8.22 1.97 -0.01
C ARG A 6 -9.23 3.11 -0.05
N GLU A 7 -10.48 2.83 -0.42
CA GLU A 7 -11.53 3.85 -0.57
C GLU A 7 -11.77 4.66 0.70
N MET A 8 -11.72 4.01 1.86
CA MET A 8 -11.95 4.69 3.15
C MET A 8 -10.72 5.48 3.63
N CYS A 9 -9.55 5.32 3.00
CA CYS A 9 -8.30 5.86 3.49
C CYS A 9 -8.06 7.28 2.96
N PRO A 10 -8.04 8.32 3.81
CA PRO A 10 -7.92 9.70 3.36
C PRO A 10 -6.54 10.03 2.77
N VAL A 11 -5.50 9.25 3.14
CA VAL A 11 -4.13 9.45 2.66
C VAL A 11 -3.79 8.65 1.40
N CYS A 12 -4.74 7.89 0.83
CA CYS A 12 -4.53 7.23 -0.44
C CYS A 12 -4.97 8.16 -1.59
N TYR A 13 -4.02 8.93 -2.14
CA TYR A 13 -4.30 10.00 -3.11
C TYR A 13 -3.87 9.70 -4.56
N CYS A 14 -3.50 8.44 -4.86
CA CYS A 14 -3.07 8.07 -6.21
C CYS A 14 -4.16 8.38 -7.25
N LYS A 15 -3.82 9.13 -8.30
CA LYS A 15 -4.75 9.41 -9.43
C LYS A 15 -5.12 8.15 -10.19
N GLU A 16 -4.15 7.25 -10.34
CA GLU A 16 -4.31 5.97 -11.01
C GLU A 16 -3.82 4.86 -10.09
N CYS A 17 -4.61 3.79 -9.99
CA CYS A 17 -4.24 2.61 -9.21
C CYS A 17 -3.99 1.43 -10.14
N PHE A 18 -2.84 0.76 -9.97
CA PHE A 18 -2.50 -0.46 -10.70
C PHE A 18 -3.63 -1.51 -10.66
N PHE A 19 -4.28 -1.68 -9.50
CA PHE A 19 -5.38 -2.64 -9.30
C PHE A 19 -6.72 -2.23 -9.93
N GLU A 20 -6.74 -1.14 -10.69
CA GLU A 20 -7.86 -0.73 -11.55
C GLU A 20 -7.55 -0.86 -13.04
N GLN A 21 -6.27 -0.99 -13.37
CA GLN A 21 -5.82 -1.21 -14.75
C GLN A 21 -5.98 -2.68 -15.14
N PRO A 22 -6.08 -3.00 -16.44
CA PRO A 22 -6.28 -4.37 -16.92
C PRO A 22 -5.27 -5.37 -16.33
N LEU A 23 -3.99 -5.00 -16.26
CA LEU A 23 -2.93 -5.85 -15.72
C LEU A 23 -3.07 -6.14 -14.21
N GLY A 24 -3.58 -5.18 -13.43
CA GLY A 24 -3.78 -5.36 -11.99
C GLY A 24 -5.16 -5.91 -11.62
N LYS A 25 -6.11 -5.94 -12.57
CA LYS A 25 -7.48 -6.43 -12.41
C LYS A 25 -7.78 -7.51 -13.45
N PRO A 26 -7.13 -8.69 -13.38
CA PRO A 26 -7.38 -9.77 -14.32
C PRO A 26 -8.85 -10.21 -14.24
N VAL A 27 -9.48 -10.38 -15.39
CA VAL A 27 -10.89 -10.79 -15.53
C VAL A 27 -11.04 -11.86 -16.61
N GLY A 28 -12.08 -12.69 -16.48
CA GLY A 28 -12.43 -13.68 -17.51
C GLY A 28 -11.25 -14.54 -17.95
N GLY A 29 -10.89 -14.45 -19.23
CA GLY A 29 -9.78 -15.22 -19.84
C GLY A 29 -8.41 -14.97 -19.22
N ASP A 30 -8.15 -13.78 -18.67
CA ASP A 30 -6.87 -13.48 -18.00
C ASP A 30 -6.63 -14.42 -16.83
N LEU A 31 -7.69 -14.72 -16.06
CA LEU A 31 -7.62 -15.62 -14.92
C LEU A 31 -7.31 -17.06 -15.35
N LEU A 32 -7.86 -17.49 -16.49
CA LEU A 32 -7.57 -18.81 -17.08
C LEU A 32 -6.12 -18.89 -17.55
N ASN A 33 -5.63 -17.88 -18.27
CA ASN A 33 -4.24 -17.80 -18.70
C ASN A 33 -3.27 -17.83 -17.52
N ILE A 34 -3.55 -17.08 -16.46
CA ILE A 34 -2.71 -17.08 -15.25
C ILE A 34 -2.77 -18.45 -14.53
N ALA A 35 -3.96 -19.06 -14.46
CA ALA A 35 -4.12 -20.38 -13.86
C ALA A 35 -3.37 -21.47 -14.65
N GLU A 36 -3.40 -21.43 -15.97
CA GLU A 36 -2.65 -22.35 -16.84
C GLU A 36 -1.14 -22.18 -16.64
N LEU A 37 -0.65 -20.94 -16.60
CA LEU A 37 0.77 -20.63 -16.37
C LEU A 37 1.26 -21.04 -14.96
N ARG A 38 0.42 -20.92 -13.93
CA ARG A 38 0.80 -21.14 -12.52
C ARG A 38 0.30 -22.47 -11.95
N GLY A 39 -0.44 -23.26 -12.73
CA GLY A 39 -1.15 -24.47 -12.30
C GLY A 39 -2.43 -24.20 -11.49
N ALA A 40 -2.48 -23.13 -10.71
CA ALA A 40 -3.67 -22.68 -9.99
C ALA A 40 -3.62 -21.18 -9.69
N ILE A 41 -4.78 -20.59 -9.39
CA ILE A 41 -4.88 -19.20 -8.96
C ILE A 41 -5.93 -19.05 -7.84
N ALA A 42 -5.62 -18.23 -6.83
CA ALA A 42 -6.60 -17.80 -5.84
C ALA A 42 -7.53 -16.73 -6.45
N VAL A 43 -8.82 -16.81 -6.14
CA VAL A 43 -9.81 -15.80 -6.56
C VAL A 43 -10.45 -15.18 -5.30
N PRO A 44 -10.35 -13.85 -5.10
CA PRO A 44 -9.76 -12.86 -6.00
C PRO A 44 -8.22 -12.96 -6.08
N ALA A 45 -7.67 -12.75 -7.28
CA ALA A 45 -6.22 -12.77 -7.51
C ALA A 45 -5.50 -11.58 -6.87
N ASN A 46 -4.18 -11.70 -6.71
CA ASN A 46 -3.25 -10.64 -6.29
C ASN A 46 -3.53 -10.02 -4.90
N GLN A 47 -4.18 -10.74 -3.98
CA GLN A 47 -4.49 -10.26 -2.63
C GLN A 47 -3.25 -9.78 -1.86
N LEU A 48 -2.20 -10.60 -1.79
CA LEU A 48 -0.96 -10.26 -1.07
C LEU A 48 -0.29 -9.05 -1.72
N MET A 49 -0.14 -9.06 -3.04
CA MET A 49 0.45 -7.95 -3.79
C MET A 49 -0.30 -6.64 -3.54
N TYR A 50 -1.63 -6.67 -3.51
CA TYR A 50 -2.46 -5.51 -3.17
C TYR A 50 -2.14 -4.95 -1.80
N HIS A 51 -2.03 -5.80 -0.78
CA HIS A 51 -1.75 -5.33 0.57
C HIS A 51 -0.32 -4.80 0.74
N LEU A 52 0.66 -5.40 0.04
CA LEU A 52 2.05 -4.93 0.01
C LEU A 52 2.19 -3.58 -0.70
N THR A 53 1.61 -3.44 -1.90
CA THR A 53 1.61 -2.15 -2.63
C THR A 53 0.91 -1.07 -1.82
N ARG A 54 -0.24 -1.39 -1.20
CA ARG A 54 -0.97 -0.41 -0.40
C ARG A 54 -0.16 0.07 0.79
N VAL A 55 0.43 -0.83 1.57
CA VAL A 55 1.22 -0.39 2.75
C VAL A 55 2.44 0.41 2.33
N TYR A 56 3.08 0.06 1.22
CA TYR A 56 4.18 0.85 0.66
C TYR A 56 3.73 2.26 0.27
N HIS A 57 2.59 2.43 -0.41
CA HIS A 57 2.11 3.76 -0.83
C HIS A 57 1.74 4.68 0.33
N VAL A 58 1.31 4.13 1.47
CA VAL A 58 0.89 4.93 2.62
C VAL A 58 1.90 4.91 3.77
N SER A 59 3.06 4.27 3.62
CA SER A 59 3.98 4.04 4.74
C SER A 59 4.49 5.35 5.35
N THR A 60 4.68 6.39 4.55
CA THR A 60 5.10 7.72 5.01
C THR A 60 3.95 8.58 5.53
N THR A 61 2.68 8.24 5.26
CA THR A 61 1.51 9.08 5.60
C THR A 61 0.52 8.43 6.56
N CYS A 62 0.66 7.12 6.82
CA CYS A 62 -0.22 6.37 7.69
C CYS A 62 -0.01 6.76 9.15
N VAL A 63 -1.09 7.18 9.81
CA VAL A 63 -1.13 7.53 11.25
C VAL A 63 -1.77 6.45 12.12
N GLY A 64 -2.03 5.25 11.56
CA GLY A 64 -2.60 4.14 12.32
C GLY A 64 -4.05 4.32 12.78
N CYS A 65 -4.86 5.14 12.09
CA CYS A 65 -6.23 5.47 12.53
C CYS A 65 -7.26 4.32 12.52
N GLY A 66 -6.94 3.15 11.96
CA GLY A 66 -7.84 1.98 11.97
C GLY A 66 -8.97 1.97 10.94
N ALA A 67 -9.30 3.08 10.29
CA ALA A 67 -10.42 3.18 9.34
C ALA A 67 -10.37 2.13 8.19
N CYS A 68 -9.17 1.67 7.82
CA CYS A 68 -9.00 0.65 6.80
C CYS A 68 -9.41 -0.77 7.25
N GLU A 69 -9.27 -1.08 8.54
CA GLU A 69 -9.70 -2.33 9.17
C GLU A 69 -11.21 -2.31 9.39
N ASP A 70 -11.75 -1.19 9.90
CA ASP A 70 -13.20 -1.01 10.09
C ASP A 70 -13.99 -1.16 8.77
N ALA A 71 -13.41 -0.71 7.65
CA ALA A 71 -14.02 -0.84 6.34
C ALA A 71 -13.91 -2.26 5.72
N CYS A 72 -13.21 -3.19 6.37
CA CYS A 72 -12.90 -4.50 5.81
C CYS A 72 -14.06 -5.49 6.00
N PRO A 73 -14.72 -5.98 4.92
CA PRO A 73 -15.83 -6.94 5.03
C PRO A 73 -15.35 -8.38 5.34
N LYS A 74 -14.06 -8.56 5.66
CA LYS A 74 -13.40 -9.85 5.91
C LYS A 74 -12.58 -9.86 7.19
N ASP A 75 -12.70 -8.81 8.02
CA ASP A 75 -12.05 -8.72 9.32
C ASP A 75 -10.52 -8.96 9.25
N ILE A 76 -9.88 -8.48 8.17
CA ILE A 76 -8.42 -8.56 8.02
C ILE A 76 -7.82 -7.57 9.02
N PRO A 77 -6.94 -8.01 9.94
CA PRO A 77 -6.42 -7.16 11.01
C PRO A 77 -5.29 -6.25 10.50
N LEU A 78 -5.63 -5.28 9.65
CA LEU A 78 -4.69 -4.37 9.00
C LEU A 78 -3.89 -3.52 10.00
N THR A 79 -4.49 -3.17 11.15
CA THR A 79 -3.83 -2.39 12.21
C THR A 79 -2.70 -3.15 12.90
N ARG A 80 -2.63 -4.47 12.75
CA ARG A 80 -1.48 -5.27 13.25
C ARG A 80 -0.24 -5.17 12.37
N LEU A 81 -0.39 -4.77 11.10
CA LEU A 81 0.70 -4.79 10.12
C LEU A 81 1.04 -3.41 9.58
N TYR A 82 0.04 -2.63 9.15
CA TYR A 82 0.28 -1.37 8.46
C TYR A 82 0.96 -0.30 9.33
N PRO A 83 0.53 -0.06 10.58
CA PRO A 83 1.20 0.92 11.46
C PRO A 83 2.64 0.53 11.74
N VAL A 84 2.94 -0.75 11.94
CA VAL A 84 4.30 -1.24 12.22
C VAL A 84 5.25 -0.95 11.05
N ILE A 85 4.80 -1.24 9.82
CA ILE A 85 5.59 -0.94 8.62
C ILE A 85 5.71 0.57 8.42
N ALA A 86 4.63 1.32 8.63
CA ALA A 86 4.61 2.76 8.47
C ALA A 86 5.57 3.46 9.44
N GLU A 87 5.52 3.10 10.73
CA GLU A 87 6.41 3.59 11.77
C GLU A 87 7.88 3.32 11.42
N LYS A 88 8.20 2.11 10.97
CA LYS A 88 9.57 1.77 10.52
C LYS A 88 10.05 2.63 9.36
N VAL A 89 9.18 2.93 8.39
CA VAL A 89 9.53 3.80 7.27
C VAL A 89 9.66 5.26 7.72
N GLN A 90 8.76 5.73 8.56
CA GLN A 90 8.79 7.08 9.13
C GLN A 90 10.05 7.33 9.97
N GLU A 91 10.48 6.34 10.76
CA GLU A 91 11.76 6.36 11.50
C GLU A 91 12.96 6.50 10.57
N ILE A 92 12.97 5.83 9.41
CA ILE A 92 14.07 5.90 8.45
C ILE A 92 14.22 7.32 7.90
N PHE A 93 13.11 7.97 7.55
CA PHE A 93 13.11 9.32 6.99
C PHE A 93 13.01 10.44 8.04
N GLU A 94 13.07 10.09 9.33
CA GLU A 94 12.84 11.01 10.46
C GLU A 94 11.56 11.86 10.31
N TYR A 95 10.54 11.30 9.64
CA TYR A 95 9.35 12.01 9.20
C TYR A 95 8.16 11.72 10.11
N VAL A 96 7.45 12.76 10.54
CA VAL A 96 6.23 12.64 11.35
C VAL A 96 5.01 13.06 10.52
N PRO A 97 4.10 12.13 10.15
CA PRO A 97 2.97 12.46 9.29
C PRO A 97 2.08 13.55 9.87
N GLY A 98 1.83 14.61 9.08
CA GLY A 98 0.92 15.69 9.44
C GLY A 98 1.46 16.67 10.50
N LYS A 99 2.75 16.61 10.84
CA LYS A 99 3.39 17.55 11.77
C LYS A 99 3.48 18.97 11.19
N ASP A 100 3.84 19.08 9.91
CA ASP A 100 3.94 20.33 9.16
C ASP A 100 3.39 20.10 7.74
N VAL A 101 2.62 21.06 7.24
CA VAL A 101 2.03 21.01 5.89
C VAL A 101 2.98 21.52 4.82
N GLU A 102 3.98 22.30 5.20
CA GLU A 102 5.02 22.82 4.30
C GLU A 102 6.19 21.82 4.15
N GLU A 103 6.32 20.86 5.08
CA GLU A 103 7.30 19.78 4.98
C GLU A 103 6.88 18.78 3.88
N PRO A 104 7.72 18.56 2.86
CA PRO A 104 7.38 17.69 1.75
C PRO A 104 7.32 16.21 2.19
N LEU A 105 6.53 15.40 1.47
CA LEU A 105 6.50 13.96 1.68
C LEU A 105 7.83 13.33 1.25
N PRO A 106 8.45 12.42 2.03
CA PRO A 106 9.76 11.86 1.69
C PRO A 106 9.85 11.27 0.27
N PHE A 107 8.85 10.51 -0.17
CA PHE A 107 8.82 9.90 -1.51
C PHE A 107 8.60 10.87 -2.68
N THR A 108 8.45 12.17 -2.41
CA THR A 108 8.20 13.18 -3.44
C THR A 108 9.39 14.10 -3.68
N VAL A 109 10.44 13.95 -2.88
CA VAL A 109 11.67 14.73 -2.96
C VAL A 109 12.87 13.83 -3.19
N TYR A 110 14.00 14.45 -3.50
CA TYR A 110 15.28 13.78 -3.69
C TYR A 110 16.34 14.57 -2.94
N GLU A 111 17.18 13.86 -2.21
CA GLU A 111 18.36 14.40 -1.55
C GLU A 111 19.58 13.56 -1.96
N GLU A 112 20.67 14.23 -2.32
CA GLU A 112 21.85 13.57 -2.91
C GLU A 112 22.57 12.65 -1.91
N GLU A 113 22.65 13.07 -0.65
CA GLU A 113 23.27 12.32 0.45
C GLU A 113 22.20 11.72 1.39
N GLU A 114 21.11 11.17 0.83
CA GLU A 114 20.03 10.54 1.60
C GLU A 114 20.38 9.10 2.01
N LEU A 115 20.30 8.80 3.32
CA LEU A 115 20.41 7.44 3.89
C LEU A 115 21.72 6.69 3.54
N GLU A 116 22.83 7.38 3.32
CA GLU A 116 24.12 6.75 3.00
C GLU A 116 24.56 5.69 4.03
N ASP A 117 24.24 5.89 5.31
CA ASP A 117 24.55 4.97 6.40
C ASP A 117 23.72 3.68 6.33
N LYS A 118 22.56 3.71 5.67
CA LYS A 118 21.66 2.55 5.50
C LYS A 118 21.98 1.71 4.27
N LEU A 119 22.83 2.21 3.36
CA LEU A 119 23.24 1.50 2.13
C LEU A 119 24.40 0.50 2.35
N ARG A 120 24.93 0.39 3.58
CA ARG A 120 26.09 -0.43 3.93
C ARG A 120 25.74 -1.69 4.72
#